data_AF-A0A9N9AXZ1-F1
#
_entry.id   AF-A0A9N9AXZ1-F1
#
_cell.length_a   1.000
_cell.length_b   1.000
_cell.length_c   1.000
_cell.angle_alpha   90.00
_cell.angle_beta   90.00
_cell.angle_gamma   90.00
#
_symmetry.space_group_name_H-M   'P 1'
#
loop_
_entity.id
_entity.type
_entity.pdbx_description
1 polymer ?
#
loop_
_entity_poly.entity_id
_entity_poly.type
_entity_poly.pdbx_seq_one_letter_code
_entity_poly.pdbx_strand_id
1 'polypeptide(L)'
;MVRNNNIDFWNLRKMDGYNTPPMYGDYEAQRHWMELTLHVPINQWYYYDLEWWGLDYPPLTAYVSWLYQSRGYESENNKLFMRSSVLILELLIYVPSVFVFVNWWFDDNSWKKKELATLLILLQPSLILIDHGHFHFKQMALYFAPAIFAYLLGKYSFENLSQVVTRIFPLQRGLYEDKVANIWCAINIIIKLREMFDIQSLVRLSMFPLLKKDHLVLPYLVLLFMWNWLGSFTQQKSKLPVLNYLFMGSYLVIAIIHIMEFKLSPPERYPDIYIVMNVIFSAGMFIISLIYFNYRQIISNNNSSIIVDRKEVEIEVQETEFNPQFLRNMIRKLEWNALLNSAKEINITTLPEVLPDDLDEDFLRNLHRVLLETHIQQGKMTCPNCNHVYMVRDGIPNMLLNENET
;
A
#
# COMPACT_ATOMS: atom_id res chain seq x y z
N MET A 1 -6.37 -13.49 47.71
CA MET A 1 -5.95 -14.56 46.78
C MET A 1 -5.38 -13.91 45.53
N VAL A 2 -4.05 -13.87 45.43
CA VAL A 2 -3.34 -13.45 44.21
C VAL A 2 -3.63 -14.53 43.17
N ARG A 3 -4.40 -14.20 42.12
CA ARG A 3 -4.57 -15.11 40.98
C ARG A 3 -3.23 -15.17 40.27
N ASN A 4 -2.50 -16.26 40.46
CA ASN A 4 -1.46 -16.72 39.55
C ASN A 4 -2.13 -16.97 38.19
N ASN A 5 -2.26 -15.93 37.37
CA ASN A 5 -2.48 -16.09 35.94
C ASN A 5 -1.15 -16.55 35.34
N ASN A 6 -0.89 -17.86 35.37
CA ASN A 6 0.03 -18.47 34.42
C ASN A 6 -0.57 -18.27 33.03
N ILE A 7 -0.30 -17.10 32.45
CA ILE A 7 -0.60 -16.79 31.05
C ILE A 7 0.31 -17.71 30.24
N ASP A 8 -0.26 -18.77 29.72
CA ASP A 8 0.45 -19.73 28.88
C ASP A 8 0.73 -19.08 27.52
N PHE A 9 1.84 -18.34 27.44
CA PHE A 9 2.27 -17.50 26.30
C PHE A 9 2.47 -18.29 24.99
N TRP A 10 2.44 -19.62 25.05
CA TRP A 10 2.84 -20.53 23.97
C TRP A 10 1.67 -21.31 23.34
N ASN A 11 0.43 -21.08 23.79
CA ASN A 11 -0.72 -21.85 23.35
C ASN A 11 -1.34 -21.29 22.05
N LEU A 12 -0.80 -21.72 20.90
CA LEU A 12 -1.22 -21.34 19.54
C LEU A 12 -2.65 -21.76 19.13
N ARG A 13 -3.41 -22.41 20.03
CA ARG A 13 -4.78 -22.91 19.76
C ARG A 13 -5.89 -21.94 20.17
N LYS A 14 -5.55 -20.83 20.84
CA LYS A 14 -6.53 -19.83 21.29
C LYS A 14 -6.79 -18.81 20.17
N MET A 15 -8.06 -18.40 20.03
CA MET A 15 -8.52 -17.36 19.10
C MET A 15 -8.98 -16.13 19.88
N ASP A 16 -9.22 -15.01 19.19
CA ASP A 16 -9.76 -13.80 19.81
C ASP A 16 -11.05 -14.10 20.59
N GLY A 17 -11.11 -13.59 21.83
CA GLY A 17 -12.23 -13.80 22.74
C GLY A 17 -12.46 -15.25 23.20
N TYR A 18 -11.46 -16.14 23.08
CA TYR A 18 -11.58 -17.53 23.55
C TYR A 18 -11.97 -17.60 25.03
N ASN A 19 -13.14 -18.18 25.30
CA ASN A 19 -13.69 -18.36 26.65
C ASN A 19 -13.86 -17.03 27.43
N THR A 20 -14.22 -15.94 26.74
CA THR A 20 -14.53 -14.64 27.37
C THR A 20 -16.04 -14.33 27.29
N PRO A 21 -16.88 -14.90 28.17
CA PRO A 21 -18.29 -14.53 28.24
C PRO A 21 -18.44 -13.05 28.70
N PRO A 22 -19.52 -12.34 28.32
CA PRO A 22 -20.70 -12.86 27.64
C PRO A 22 -20.59 -12.89 26.11
N MET A 23 -19.97 -11.91 25.45
CA MET A 23 -20.07 -11.75 23.98
C MET A 23 -18.99 -12.46 23.15
N TYR A 24 -17.93 -13.01 23.76
CA TYR A 24 -16.79 -13.59 23.02
C TYR A 24 -16.14 -12.57 22.04
N GLY A 25 -15.30 -13.02 21.11
CA GLY A 25 -14.52 -12.16 20.19
C GLY A 25 -14.97 -12.25 18.73
N ASP A 26 -14.14 -11.75 17.81
CA ASP A 26 -14.45 -11.68 16.37
C ASP A 26 -14.71 -13.05 15.74
N TYR A 27 -14.13 -14.12 16.29
CA TYR A 27 -14.44 -15.49 15.88
C TYR A 27 -15.93 -15.81 16.03
N GLU A 28 -16.54 -15.42 17.15
CA GLU A 28 -17.95 -15.65 17.43
C GLU A 28 -18.83 -14.80 16.51
N ALA A 29 -18.42 -13.57 16.21
CA ALA A 29 -19.12 -12.72 15.24
C ALA A 29 -19.22 -13.40 13.86
N GLN A 30 -18.10 -13.94 13.34
CA GLN A 30 -18.11 -14.64 12.05
C GLN A 30 -18.96 -15.90 12.07
N ARG A 31 -18.86 -16.69 13.16
CA ARG A 31 -19.66 -17.90 13.35
C ARG A 31 -21.15 -17.54 13.38
N HIS A 32 -21.53 -16.48 14.09
CA HIS A 32 -22.89 -16.00 14.18
C HIS A 32 -23.41 -15.56 12.81
N TRP A 33 -22.62 -14.87 11.99
CA TRP A 33 -23.05 -14.49 10.63
C TRP A 33 -23.27 -15.69 9.70
N MET A 34 -22.43 -16.73 9.80
CA MET A 34 -22.65 -17.98 9.07
C MET A 34 -23.96 -18.66 9.49
N GLU A 35 -24.27 -18.67 10.78
CA GLU A 35 -25.51 -19.23 11.31
C GLU A 35 -26.74 -18.41 10.90
N LEU A 36 -26.66 -17.08 11.05
CA LEU A 36 -27.71 -16.11 10.69
C LEU A 36 -28.06 -16.20 9.20
N THR A 37 -27.06 -16.18 8.33
CA THR A 37 -27.29 -16.21 6.87
C THR A 37 -27.92 -17.52 6.37
N LEU A 38 -27.79 -18.62 7.13
CA LEU A 38 -28.43 -19.90 6.81
C LEU A 38 -29.89 -20.01 7.26
N HIS A 39 -30.23 -19.39 8.39
CA HIS A 39 -31.53 -19.60 9.04
C HIS A 39 -32.48 -18.40 8.92
N VAL A 40 -31.96 -17.21 8.61
CA VAL A 40 -32.73 -15.98 8.49
C VAL A 40 -32.96 -15.64 7.00
N PRO A 41 -34.18 -15.26 6.59
CA PRO A 41 -34.44 -14.79 5.23
C PRO A 41 -33.56 -13.60 4.83
N ILE A 42 -33.17 -13.51 3.56
CA ILE A 42 -32.23 -12.49 3.04
C ILE A 42 -32.67 -11.05 3.36
N ASN A 43 -33.98 -10.78 3.36
CA ASN A 43 -34.54 -9.46 3.67
C ASN A 43 -34.41 -9.06 5.16
N GLN A 44 -33.99 -9.98 6.02
CA GLN A 44 -33.85 -9.77 7.47
C GLN A 44 -32.39 -9.82 7.95
N TRP A 45 -31.42 -10.12 7.08
CA TRP A 45 -30.01 -10.29 7.47
C TRP A 45 -29.42 -9.09 8.24
N TYR A 46 -29.84 -7.87 7.92
CA TYR A 46 -29.36 -6.63 8.52
C TYR A 46 -30.27 -6.07 9.62
N TYR A 47 -31.35 -6.78 9.96
CA TYR A 47 -32.33 -6.34 10.94
C TYR A 47 -32.50 -7.33 12.09
N TYR A 48 -31.90 -8.51 11.98
CA TYR A 48 -31.97 -9.56 12.98
C TYR A 48 -30.93 -9.33 14.08
N ASP A 49 -31.40 -9.34 15.33
CA ASP A 49 -30.60 -9.40 16.57
C ASP A 49 -29.35 -8.49 16.61
N LEU A 50 -29.57 -7.19 16.39
CA LEU A 50 -28.50 -6.19 16.28
C LEU A 50 -27.64 -6.04 17.55
N GLU A 51 -28.18 -6.41 18.71
CA GLU A 51 -27.46 -6.34 19.98
C GLU A 51 -26.42 -7.46 20.13
N TRP A 52 -26.54 -8.55 19.35
CA TRP A 52 -25.67 -9.72 19.41
C TRP A 52 -24.95 -9.96 18.08
N TRP A 53 -23.81 -9.28 17.88
CA TRP A 53 -23.00 -9.42 16.67
C TRP A 53 -23.79 -9.26 15.36
N GLY A 54 -24.53 -8.15 15.23
CA GLY A 54 -25.23 -7.81 14.00
C GLY A 54 -24.33 -7.83 12.75
N LEU A 55 -24.94 -8.04 11.57
CA LEU A 55 -24.19 -8.11 10.32
C LEU A 55 -23.76 -6.70 9.86
N ASP A 56 -22.49 -6.37 10.06
CA ASP A 56 -21.94 -5.02 9.84
C ASP A 56 -21.26 -4.82 8.48
N TYR A 57 -21.09 -5.88 7.68
CA TYR A 57 -20.40 -5.83 6.39
C TYR A 57 -21.33 -5.69 5.19
N PRO A 58 -20.82 -5.20 4.04
CA PRO A 58 -21.58 -5.21 2.79
C PRO A 58 -22.07 -6.62 2.38
N PRO A 59 -23.10 -6.71 1.50
CA PRO A 59 -23.75 -7.97 1.14
C PRO A 59 -22.83 -9.09 0.65
N LEU A 60 -21.70 -8.74 0.03
CA LEU A 60 -20.71 -9.74 -0.41
C LEU A 60 -20.21 -10.60 0.76
N THR A 61 -19.94 -10.00 1.92
CA THR A 61 -19.51 -10.74 3.12
C THR A 61 -20.61 -11.67 3.60
N ALA A 62 -21.88 -11.23 3.57
CA ALA A 62 -23.02 -12.08 3.93
C ALA A 62 -23.16 -13.29 2.98
N TYR A 63 -22.95 -13.10 1.68
CA TYR A 63 -22.94 -14.22 0.71
C TYR A 63 -21.78 -15.18 0.93
N VAL A 64 -20.59 -14.66 1.29
CA VAL A 64 -19.45 -15.51 1.68
C VAL A 64 -19.80 -16.32 2.92
N SER A 65 -20.35 -15.69 3.97
CA SER A 65 -20.80 -16.40 5.18
C SER A 65 -21.88 -17.45 4.89
N TRP A 66 -22.79 -17.18 3.96
CA TRP A 66 -23.83 -18.13 3.53
C TRP A 66 -23.26 -19.37 2.82
N LEU A 67 -22.22 -19.20 2.00
CA LEU A 67 -21.54 -20.29 1.29
C LEU A 67 -20.77 -21.21 2.25
N TYR A 68 -20.11 -20.63 3.26
CA TYR A 68 -19.36 -21.35 4.28
C TYR A 68 -20.27 -21.76 5.43
N GLN A 69 -21.06 -22.82 5.23
CA GLN A 69 -22.03 -23.29 6.21
C GLN A 69 -21.34 -23.79 7.50
N SER A 70 -21.49 -23.05 8.61
CA SER A 70 -21.04 -23.52 9.93
C SER A 70 -22.24 -23.91 10.79
N ARG A 71 -22.21 -25.11 11.37
CA ARG A 71 -23.20 -25.60 12.34
C ARG A 71 -22.49 -25.86 13.68
N GLY A 72 -22.78 -25.03 14.68
CA GLY A 72 -22.49 -25.33 16.09
C GLY A 72 -21.33 -24.59 16.75
N TYR A 73 -21.25 -24.79 18.06
CA TYR A 73 -20.37 -24.16 19.07
C TYR A 73 -18.86 -24.31 18.81
N GLU A 74 -18.03 -23.64 19.63
CA GLU A 74 -16.56 -23.70 19.67
C GLU A 74 -16.03 -25.15 19.75
N SER A 75 -15.95 -25.84 18.62
CA SER A 75 -15.31 -27.14 18.49
C SER A 75 -14.01 -27.00 17.71
N GLU A 76 -13.03 -27.87 17.97
CA GLU A 76 -11.74 -27.83 17.26
C GLU A 76 -11.92 -28.02 15.73
N ASN A 77 -12.93 -28.80 15.32
CA ASN A 77 -13.28 -28.97 13.91
C ASN A 77 -13.82 -27.67 13.28
N ASN A 78 -14.63 -26.90 14.02
CA ASN A 78 -15.12 -25.60 13.57
C ASN A 78 -13.96 -24.60 13.44
N LYS A 79 -13.04 -24.55 14.42
CA LYS A 79 -11.83 -23.72 14.32
C LYS A 79 -10.97 -24.06 13.10
N LEU A 80 -10.79 -25.35 12.82
CA LEU A 80 -10.04 -25.80 11.64
C LEU A 80 -10.75 -25.38 10.34
N PHE A 81 -12.05 -25.61 10.23
CA PHE A 81 -12.86 -25.21 9.08
C PHE A 81 -12.74 -23.71 8.81
N MET A 82 -12.89 -22.90 9.87
CA MET A 82 -12.80 -21.45 9.83
C MET A 82 -11.41 -20.96 9.38
N ARG A 83 -10.32 -21.56 9.88
CA ARG A 83 -8.96 -21.24 9.41
C ARG A 83 -8.73 -21.66 7.96
N SER A 84 -9.25 -22.83 7.56
CA SER A 84 -9.13 -23.32 6.19
C SER A 84 -9.91 -22.46 5.19
N SER A 85 -11.08 -21.93 5.56
CA SER A 85 -11.87 -21.06 4.67
C SER A 85 -11.14 -19.74 4.37
N VAL A 86 -10.52 -19.12 5.39
CA VAL A 86 -9.68 -17.93 5.20
C VAL A 86 -8.50 -18.23 4.27
N LEU A 87 -7.77 -19.32 4.52
CA LEU A 87 -6.64 -19.72 3.68
C LEU A 87 -7.05 -20.01 2.22
N ILE A 88 -8.19 -20.68 2.01
CA ILE A 88 -8.70 -20.98 0.66
C ILE A 88 -9.01 -19.67 -0.08
N LEU A 89 -9.66 -18.71 0.57
CA LEU A 89 -9.99 -17.42 -0.04
C LEU A 89 -8.73 -16.60 -0.34
N GLU A 90 -7.72 -16.63 0.53
CA GLU A 90 -6.42 -16.00 0.27
C GLU A 90 -5.75 -16.60 -0.98
N LEU A 91 -5.73 -17.93 -1.09
CA LEU A 91 -5.15 -18.64 -2.23
C LEU A 91 -5.90 -18.40 -3.54
N LEU A 92 -7.22 -18.22 -3.49
CA LEU A 92 -8.07 -18.03 -4.68
C LEU A 92 -8.15 -16.58 -5.14
N ILE A 93 -8.04 -15.60 -4.22
CA ILE A 93 -8.28 -14.18 -4.52
C ILE A 93 -7.00 -13.37 -4.37
N TYR A 94 -6.39 -13.39 -3.18
CA TYR A 94 -5.25 -12.53 -2.87
C TYR A 94 -4.01 -12.92 -3.67
N VAL A 95 -3.63 -14.20 -3.62
CA VAL A 95 -2.41 -14.69 -4.27
C VAL A 95 -2.41 -14.42 -5.79
N PRO A 96 -3.45 -14.78 -6.57
CA PRO A 96 -3.49 -14.48 -8.00
C PRO A 96 -3.46 -12.98 -8.29
N SER A 97 -4.13 -12.16 -7.46
CA SER A 97 -4.15 -10.70 -7.63
C SER A 97 -2.77 -10.09 -7.46
N VAL A 98 -1.98 -10.56 -6.48
CA VAL A 98 -0.59 -10.13 -6.29
C VAL A 98 0.26 -10.53 -7.48
N PHE A 99 0.12 -11.76 -7.99
CA PHE A 99 0.84 -12.20 -9.19
C PHE A 99 0.53 -11.35 -10.42
N VAL A 100 -0.75 -11.05 -10.67
CA VAL A 100 -1.16 -10.18 -11.79
C VAL A 100 -0.58 -8.77 -11.61
N PHE A 101 -0.69 -8.21 -10.41
CA PHE A 101 -0.18 -6.88 -10.09
C PHE A 101 1.34 -6.78 -10.28
N VAL A 102 2.12 -7.69 -9.72
CA VAL A 102 3.59 -7.68 -9.82
C VAL A 102 4.03 -7.88 -11.27
N ASN A 103 3.38 -8.78 -12.01
CA ASN A 103 3.73 -9.00 -13.42
C ASN A 103 3.42 -7.80 -14.30
N TRP A 104 2.35 -7.06 -14.00
CA TRP A 104 1.99 -5.82 -14.68
C TRP A 104 2.88 -4.63 -14.29
N TRP A 105 3.23 -4.51 -13.00
CA TRP A 105 3.97 -3.36 -12.49
C TRP A 105 5.44 -3.36 -12.89
N PHE A 106 6.06 -4.54 -12.93
CA PHE A 106 7.45 -4.67 -13.32
C PHE A 106 7.53 -5.05 -14.81
N ASP A 107 7.70 -4.05 -15.69
CA ASP A 107 7.93 -4.25 -17.14
C ASP A 107 9.25 -4.99 -17.42
N ASP A 108 10.24 -4.89 -16.53
CA ASP A 108 11.51 -5.62 -16.62
C ASP A 108 11.31 -7.15 -16.57
N ASN A 109 11.93 -7.90 -17.49
CA ASN A 109 12.00 -9.37 -17.47
C ASN A 109 12.84 -9.96 -16.32
N SER A 110 13.19 -9.17 -15.30
CA SER A 110 13.98 -9.64 -14.15
C SER A 110 13.11 -10.47 -13.20
N TRP A 111 13.05 -11.79 -13.45
CA TRP A 111 12.29 -12.74 -12.64
C TRP A 111 12.61 -12.65 -11.15
N LYS A 112 13.88 -12.42 -10.79
CA LYS A 112 14.32 -12.28 -9.39
C LYS A 112 13.66 -11.09 -8.68
N LYS A 113 13.52 -9.95 -9.34
CA LYS A 113 12.85 -8.76 -8.77
C LYS A 113 11.36 -9.02 -8.56
N LYS A 114 10.72 -9.65 -9.55
CA LYS A 114 9.29 -10.00 -9.47
C LYS A 114 9.03 -11.01 -8.35
N GLU A 115 9.84 -12.06 -8.26
CA GLU A 115 9.71 -13.08 -7.21
C GLU A 115 9.90 -12.49 -5.81
N LEU A 116 10.94 -11.68 -5.62
CA LEU A 116 11.19 -11.01 -4.34
C LEU A 116 10.07 -10.05 -3.96
N ALA A 117 9.53 -9.28 -4.90
CA ALA A 117 8.40 -8.38 -4.68
C ALA A 117 7.13 -9.17 -4.29
N THR A 118 6.83 -10.26 -5.02
CA THR A 118 5.71 -11.15 -4.69
C THR A 118 5.87 -11.73 -3.28
N LEU A 119 7.06 -12.25 -2.94
CA LEU A 119 7.33 -12.81 -1.61
C LEU A 119 7.16 -11.76 -0.50
N LEU A 120 7.63 -10.53 -0.70
CA LEU A 120 7.49 -9.44 0.27
C LEU A 120 6.02 -9.04 0.50
N ILE A 121 5.19 -9.04 -0.55
CA ILE A 121 3.76 -8.70 -0.45
C ILE A 121 2.98 -9.84 0.22
N LEU A 122 3.25 -11.09 -0.15
CA LEU A 122 2.56 -12.26 0.43
C LEU A 122 2.98 -12.54 1.87
N LEU A 123 4.26 -12.36 2.21
CA LEU A 123 4.79 -12.64 3.54
C LEU A 123 4.65 -11.46 4.51
N GLN A 124 3.76 -10.50 4.24
CA GLN A 124 3.55 -9.35 5.10
C GLN A 124 3.08 -9.80 6.51
N PRO A 125 3.89 -9.62 7.56
CA PRO A 125 3.61 -10.16 8.89
C PRO A 125 2.32 -9.67 9.53
N SER A 126 2.01 -8.38 9.32
CA SER A 126 0.84 -7.74 9.93
C SER A 126 -0.45 -8.34 9.38
N LEU A 127 -0.46 -8.69 8.08
CA LEU A 127 -1.56 -9.37 7.41
C LEU A 127 -1.73 -10.79 7.98
N ILE A 128 -0.63 -11.55 8.01
CA ILE A 128 -0.61 -12.92 8.52
C ILE A 128 -1.09 -13.00 9.97
N LEU A 129 -0.65 -12.09 10.84
CA LEU A 129 -1.01 -12.08 12.27
C LEU A 129 -2.49 -11.75 12.49
N ILE A 130 -3.06 -10.86 11.69
CA ILE A 130 -4.48 -10.49 11.82
C ILE A 130 -5.37 -11.62 11.28
N ASP A 131 -5.06 -12.12 10.09
CA ASP A 131 -5.96 -13.07 9.41
C ASP A 131 -5.87 -14.47 10.01
N HIS A 132 -4.65 -14.97 10.23
CA HIS A 132 -4.42 -16.35 10.70
C HIS A 132 -4.25 -16.46 12.21
N GLY A 133 -3.90 -15.36 12.88
CA GLY A 133 -3.76 -15.27 14.33
C GLY A 133 -5.02 -14.77 15.03
N HIS A 134 -5.37 -13.50 14.80
CA HIS A 134 -6.51 -12.82 15.43
C HIS A 134 -7.87 -13.26 14.85
N PHE A 135 -7.87 -13.86 13.65
CA PHE A 135 -9.06 -14.36 12.95
C PHE A 135 -10.03 -13.25 12.54
N HIS A 136 -9.55 -12.35 11.69
CA HIS A 136 -10.31 -11.17 11.27
C HIS A 136 -10.71 -11.26 9.79
N PHE A 137 -11.95 -11.66 9.50
CA PHE A 137 -12.49 -11.67 8.12
C PHE A 137 -12.56 -10.27 7.46
N LYS A 138 -12.32 -9.18 8.22
CA LYS A 138 -12.37 -7.79 7.71
C LYS A 138 -11.37 -7.52 6.58
N GLN A 139 -10.30 -8.31 6.44
CA GLN A 139 -9.31 -8.15 5.36
C GLN A 139 -9.76 -8.73 4.02
N MET A 140 -10.91 -9.40 3.92
CA MET A 140 -11.47 -9.82 2.63
C MET A 140 -11.67 -8.63 1.68
N ALA A 141 -12.06 -7.47 2.21
CA ALA A 141 -12.12 -6.22 1.42
C ALA A 141 -10.75 -5.78 0.90
N LEU A 142 -9.68 -6.06 1.65
CA LEU A 142 -8.29 -5.82 1.24
C LEU A 142 -7.81 -6.82 0.20
N TYR A 143 -8.37 -8.03 0.09
CA TYR A 143 -8.06 -8.95 -1.02
C TYR A 143 -8.67 -8.49 -2.35
N PHE A 144 -9.85 -7.88 -2.29
CA PHE A 144 -10.45 -7.23 -3.46
C PHE A 144 -9.76 -5.91 -3.80
N ALA A 145 -9.07 -5.25 -2.87
CA ALA A 145 -8.42 -3.97 -3.13
C ALA A 145 -7.35 -4.07 -4.24
N PRO A 146 -6.36 -4.99 -4.24
CA PRO A 146 -5.44 -5.19 -5.36
C PRO A 146 -6.13 -5.56 -6.67
N ALA A 147 -7.18 -6.39 -6.63
CA ALA A 147 -7.95 -6.77 -7.82
C ALA A 147 -8.70 -5.56 -8.43
N ILE A 148 -9.31 -4.73 -7.57
CA ILE A 148 -9.98 -3.49 -7.94
C ILE A 148 -8.97 -2.44 -8.39
N PHE A 149 -7.84 -2.28 -7.71
CA PHE A 149 -6.78 -1.36 -8.09
C PHE A 149 -6.14 -1.74 -9.43
N ALA A 150 -5.87 -3.03 -9.66
CA ALA A 150 -5.39 -3.53 -10.95
C ALA A 150 -6.42 -3.28 -12.07
N TYR A 151 -7.72 -3.45 -11.78
CA TYR A 151 -8.80 -3.16 -12.71
C TYR A 151 -8.95 -1.64 -12.99
N LEU A 152 -8.89 -0.80 -11.96
CA LEU A 152 -9.05 0.65 -12.05
C LEU A 152 -7.86 1.32 -12.75
N LEU A 153 -6.62 0.95 -12.39
CA LEU A 153 -5.41 1.45 -13.06
C LEU A 153 -5.32 0.99 -14.51
N GLY A 154 -5.93 -0.14 -14.86
CA GLY A 154 -5.94 -0.69 -16.22
C GLY A 154 -6.98 -0.09 -17.17
N LYS A 155 -7.96 0.73 -16.71
CA LYS A 155 -9.08 1.08 -17.62
C LYS A 155 -9.80 2.43 -17.48
N TYR A 156 -9.61 3.27 -16.45
CA TYR A 156 -10.44 4.50 -16.33
C TYR A 156 -9.72 5.79 -15.89
N SER A 157 -10.12 6.88 -16.56
CA SER A 157 -9.90 8.29 -16.23
C SER A 157 -10.54 8.67 -14.88
N PHE A 158 -9.95 9.63 -14.18
CA PHE A 158 -10.20 10.04 -12.79
C PHE A 158 -11.60 10.65 -12.47
N GLU A 159 -12.56 10.61 -13.39
CA GLU A 159 -13.81 11.39 -13.27
C GLU A 159 -14.88 10.76 -12.36
N ASN A 160 -14.81 9.46 -12.03
CA ASN A 160 -15.82 8.79 -11.18
C ASN A 160 -15.31 8.40 -9.77
N LEU A 161 -14.07 8.75 -9.41
CA LEU A 161 -13.47 8.33 -8.14
C LEU A 161 -14.18 8.95 -6.92
N SER A 162 -14.68 10.19 -7.07
CA SER A 162 -15.39 10.94 -6.03
C SER A 162 -16.61 10.18 -5.49
N GLN A 163 -17.42 9.61 -6.38
CA GLN A 163 -18.68 8.98 -6.01
C GLN A 163 -18.48 7.60 -5.35
N VAL A 164 -17.42 6.89 -5.74
CA VAL A 164 -17.00 5.61 -5.15
C VAL A 164 -16.41 5.83 -3.75
N VAL A 165 -15.56 6.85 -3.57
CA VAL A 165 -14.98 7.21 -2.27
C VAL A 165 -16.06 7.60 -1.25
N THR A 166 -17.07 8.37 -1.67
CA THR A 166 -18.19 8.74 -0.78
C THR A 166 -19.11 7.59 -0.39
N ARG A 167 -19.10 6.47 -1.12
CA ARG A 167 -19.92 5.28 -0.80
C ARG A 167 -19.15 4.21 -0.01
N ILE A 168 -17.83 4.17 -0.14
CA ILE A 168 -16.97 3.22 0.58
C ILE A 168 -16.61 3.73 1.99
N PHE A 169 -16.50 5.06 2.17
CA PHE A 169 -16.21 5.66 3.47
C PHE A 169 -17.45 6.36 4.05
N PRO A 170 -18.15 5.76 5.03
CA PRO A 170 -19.30 6.38 5.66
C PRO A 170 -18.82 7.41 6.69
N LEU A 171 -18.58 8.65 6.25
CA LEU A 171 -18.16 9.78 7.10
C LEU A 171 -19.18 10.19 8.18
N GLN A 172 -20.34 9.54 8.24
CA GLN A 172 -21.43 9.82 9.19
C GLN A 172 -21.43 8.92 10.44
N ARG A 173 -20.58 7.88 10.51
CA ARG A 173 -20.33 7.17 11.77
C ARG A 173 -19.06 7.76 12.36
N GLY A 174 -19.14 8.26 13.59
CA GLY A 174 -18.03 8.87 14.30
C GLY A 174 -16.77 8.03 14.17
N LEU A 175 -15.86 8.48 13.30
CA LEU A 175 -14.68 7.75 12.82
C LEU A 175 -13.57 7.64 13.88
N TYR A 176 -13.93 7.79 15.14
CA TYR A 176 -13.02 7.91 16.28
C TYR A 176 -13.09 6.72 17.26
N GLU A 177 -13.91 5.71 17.00
CA GLU A 177 -13.99 4.55 17.90
C GLU A 177 -12.99 3.43 17.59
N ASP A 178 -12.48 3.31 16.36
CA ASP A 178 -11.46 2.31 16.03
C ASP A 178 -10.21 2.90 15.37
N LYS A 179 -9.08 2.75 16.07
CA LYS A 179 -7.76 3.22 15.66
C LYS A 179 -7.18 2.31 14.58
N VAL A 180 -7.45 2.54 13.29
CA VAL A 180 -6.88 1.68 12.23
C VAL A 180 -6.19 2.43 11.09
N ALA A 181 -4.96 2.00 10.81
CA ALA A 181 -4.03 2.45 9.77
C ALA A 181 -4.23 1.74 8.41
N ASN A 182 -5.47 1.48 7.98
CA ASN A 182 -5.74 0.56 6.86
C ASN A 182 -5.52 1.14 5.45
N ILE A 183 -5.74 2.44 5.22
CA ILE A 183 -5.54 3.05 3.89
C ILE A 183 -4.06 3.28 3.59
N TRP A 184 -3.28 3.57 4.63
CA TRP A 184 -1.90 3.99 4.51
C TRP A 184 -0.97 2.81 4.19
N CYS A 185 -1.33 1.58 4.59
CA CYS A 185 -0.59 0.37 4.24
C CYS A 185 -0.71 0.02 2.75
N ALA A 186 -1.88 0.24 2.13
CA ALA A 186 -2.10 0.01 0.70
C ALA A 186 -1.45 1.09 -0.19
N ILE A 187 -1.48 2.36 0.24
CA ILE A 187 -0.81 3.47 -0.47
C ILE A 187 0.72 3.37 -0.35
N ASN A 188 1.23 2.83 0.76
CA ASN A 188 2.67 2.58 0.96
C ASN A 188 3.26 1.55 -0.04
N ILE A 189 2.42 0.79 -0.74
CA ILE A 189 2.85 -0.11 -1.82
C ILE A 189 3.08 0.67 -3.13
N ILE A 190 2.38 1.79 -3.31
CA ILE A 190 2.27 2.52 -4.59
C ILE A 190 3.35 3.61 -4.73
N ILE A 191 3.86 4.16 -3.62
CA ILE A 191 4.86 5.23 -3.64
C ILE A 191 6.26 4.65 -3.38
N LYS A 192 7.05 4.51 -4.45
CA LYS A 192 8.52 4.25 -4.46
C LYS A 192 9.04 3.57 -3.17
N LEU A 193 8.72 2.28 -3.01
CA LEU A 193 9.21 1.32 -2.02
C LEU A 193 10.75 1.08 -2.04
N ARG A 194 11.56 2.07 -2.44
CA ARG A 194 13.02 1.92 -2.48
C ARG A 194 13.75 2.49 -1.28
N GLU A 195 13.11 3.29 -0.41
CA GLU A 195 13.88 4.01 0.62
C GLU A 195 13.48 3.75 2.07
N MET A 196 12.38 3.06 2.41
CA MET A 196 11.95 2.93 3.81
C MET A 196 11.20 1.62 4.13
N PHE A 197 11.94 0.61 4.56
CA PHE A 197 11.43 -0.70 5.00
C PHE A 197 10.89 -0.73 6.46
N ASP A 198 10.77 0.41 7.15
CA ASP A 198 10.48 0.43 8.61
C ASP A 198 8.99 0.47 8.99
N ILE A 199 8.09 0.87 8.08
CA ILE A 199 6.67 1.04 8.40
C ILE A 199 6.02 -0.27 8.87
N GLN A 200 6.46 -1.40 8.31
CA GLN A 200 5.93 -2.71 8.69
C GLN A 200 6.29 -3.10 10.13
N SER A 201 7.49 -2.70 10.61
CA SER A 201 7.89 -2.91 12.01
C SER A 201 7.07 -2.04 12.96
N LEU A 202 6.78 -0.80 12.57
CA LEU A 202 5.92 0.12 13.33
C LEU A 202 4.46 -0.32 13.38
N VAL A 203 3.91 -0.83 12.28
CA VAL A 203 2.54 -1.40 12.23
C VAL A 203 2.45 -2.60 13.19
N ARG A 204 3.42 -3.52 13.14
CA ARG A 204 3.48 -4.64 14.07
C ARG A 204 3.53 -4.20 15.53
N LEU A 205 4.40 -3.25 15.86
CA LEU A 205 4.49 -2.69 17.21
C LEU A 205 3.12 -2.15 17.65
N SER A 206 2.47 -1.35 16.80
CA SER A 206 1.18 -0.72 17.14
C SER A 206 0.07 -1.72 17.46
N MET A 207 0.18 -2.94 16.91
CA MET A 207 -0.76 -4.05 17.15
C MET A 207 -0.34 -4.96 18.30
N PHE A 208 0.87 -4.80 18.86
CA PHE A 208 1.39 -5.68 19.91
C PHE A 208 0.46 -5.81 21.12
N PRO A 209 -0.19 -4.74 21.65
CA PRO A 209 -1.12 -4.87 22.77
C PRO A 209 -2.29 -5.82 22.47
N LEU A 210 -2.83 -5.76 21.25
CA LEU A 210 -3.89 -6.65 20.79
C LEU A 210 -3.39 -8.09 20.69
N LEU A 211 -2.27 -8.31 20.00
CA LEU A 211 -1.68 -9.64 19.83
C LEU A 211 -1.28 -10.27 21.16
N LYS A 212 -0.87 -9.47 22.15
CA LYS A 212 -0.58 -9.93 23.50
C LYS A 212 -1.85 -10.37 24.23
N LYS A 213 -2.95 -9.63 24.10
CA LYS A 213 -4.26 -10.01 24.64
C LYS A 213 -4.71 -11.37 24.11
N ASP A 214 -4.42 -11.67 22.85
CA ASP A 214 -4.83 -12.92 22.19
C ASP A 214 -3.80 -14.05 22.29
N HIS A 215 -2.75 -13.89 23.09
CA HIS A 215 -1.68 -14.87 23.27
C HIS A 215 -0.86 -15.18 21.99
N LEU A 216 -0.77 -14.24 21.06
CA LEU A 216 -0.04 -14.34 19.80
C LEU A 216 1.38 -13.74 19.85
N VAL A 217 1.98 -13.68 21.05
CA VAL A 217 3.31 -13.10 21.27
C VAL A 217 4.40 -13.87 20.53
N LEU A 218 4.35 -15.20 20.52
CA LEU A 218 5.34 -16.01 19.80
C LEU A 218 5.27 -15.81 18.27
N PRO A 219 4.11 -15.95 17.60
CA PRO A 219 3.97 -15.63 16.18
C PRO A 219 4.46 -14.22 15.83
N TYR A 220 4.16 -13.24 16.70
CA TYR A 220 4.62 -11.86 16.55
C TYR A 220 6.15 -11.78 16.51
N LEU A 221 6.85 -12.39 17.48
CA LEU A 221 8.32 -12.36 17.54
C LEU A 221 8.96 -13.07 16.34
N VAL A 222 8.45 -14.25 15.97
CA VAL A 222 8.97 -15.02 14.82
C VAL A 222 8.87 -14.21 13.54
N LEU A 223 7.70 -13.63 13.26
CA LEU A 223 7.49 -12.84 12.05
C LEU A 223 8.24 -11.50 12.08
N LEU A 224 8.44 -10.90 13.26
CA LEU A 224 9.29 -9.73 13.42
C LEU A 224 10.75 -10.04 13.01
N PHE A 225 11.32 -11.15 13.49
CA PHE A 225 12.68 -11.53 13.11
C PHE A 225 12.78 -11.93 11.63
N MET A 226 11.84 -12.74 11.14
CA MET A 226 11.79 -13.18 9.75
C MET A 226 11.70 -12.00 8.78
N TRP A 227 10.87 -11.00 9.08
CA TRP A 227 10.71 -9.83 8.22
C TRP A 227 11.93 -8.92 8.21
N ASN A 228 12.57 -8.71 9.36
CA ASN A 228 13.80 -7.94 9.42
C ASN A 228 14.94 -8.66 8.68
N TRP A 229 14.98 -9.99 8.75
CA TRP A 229 15.90 -10.81 7.97
C TRP A 229 15.64 -10.68 6.46
N LEU A 230 14.39 -10.81 6.00
CA LEU A 230 14.02 -10.67 4.59
C LEU A 230 14.26 -9.23 4.07
N GLY A 231 13.98 -8.22 4.91
CA GLY A 231 14.23 -6.81 4.62
C GLY A 231 15.71 -6.49 4.43
N SER A 232 16.62 -7.24 5.07
CA SER A 232 18.06 -7.01 4.93
C SER A 232 18.58 -7.19 3.49
N PHE A 233 17.90 -7.99 2.67
CA PHE A 233 18.24 -8.20 1.25
C PHE A 233 17.75 -7.08 0.33
N THR A 234 16.90 -6.19 0.83
CA THR A 234 16.17 -5.20 0.02
C THR A 234 16.35 -3.76 0.49
N GLN A 235 16.86 -3.55 1.71
CA GLN A 235 17.12 -2.24 2.28
C GLN A 235 18.21 -1.47 1.51
N GLN A 236 17.78 -0.47 0.74
CA GLN A 236 18.66 0.63 0.32
C GLN A 236 18.65 1.73 1.40
N LYS A 237 19.83 2.27 1.72
CA LYS A 237 19.95 3.39 2.65
C LYS A 237 19.30 4.63 2.04
N SER A 238 18.54 5.38 2.84
CA SER A 238 18.04 6.67 2.38
C SER A 238 19.21 7.62 2.12
N LYS A 239 19.10 8.43 1.05
CA LYS A 239 20.05 9.50 0.73
C LYS A 239 20.09 10.58 1.82
N LEU A 240 19.06 10.69 2.65
CA LEU A 240 18.99 11.63 3.77
C LEU A 240 19.47 10.95 5.07
N PRO A 241 20.68 11.29 5.59
CA PRO A 241 21.26 10.61 6.74
C PRO A 241 20.42 10.76 8.03
N VAL A 242 19.72 11.88 8.19
CA VAL A 242 18.83 12.13 9.34
C VAL A 242 17.71 11.09 9.42
N LEU A 243 17.15 10.65 8.29
CA LEU A 243 16.13 9.61 8.26
C LEU A 243 16.69 8.27 8.74
N ASN A 244 17.91 7.93 8.33
CA ASN A 244 18.57 6.70 8.77
C ASN A 244 18.78 6.68 10.31
N TYR A 245 19.17 7.80 10.91
CA TYR A 245 19.28 7.92 12.37
C TYR A 245 17.93 7.84 13.08
N LEU A 246 16.89 8.43 12.50
CA LEU A 246 15.52 8.35 13.02
C LEU A 246 15.02 6.90 13.05
N PHE A 247 15.27 6.11 12.00
CA PHE A 247 14.91 4.68 11.98
C PHE A 247 15.74 3.86 12.96
N MET A 248 17.05 4.09 13.05
CA MET A 248 17.86 3.37 14.03
C MET A 248 17.40 3.68 15.47
N GLY A 249 17.05 4.94 15.73
CA GLY A 249 16.43 5.36 16.99
C GLY A 249 15.06 4.72 17.21
N SER A 250 14.24 4.56 16.17
CA SER A 250 12.92 3.93 16.27
C SER A 250 13.04 2.47 16.75
N TYR A 251 13.97 1.69 16.18
CA TYR A 251 14.26 0.32 16.62
C TYR A 251 14.71 0.23 18.07
N LEU A 252 15.55 1.18 18.51
CA LEU A 252 16.02 1.22 19.88
C LEU A 252 14.88 1.51 20.86
N VAL A 253 14.00 2.46 20.55
CA VAL A 253 12.81 2.75 21.38
C VAL A 253 11.86 1.55 21.40
N ILE A 254 11.61 0.90 20.26
CA ILE A 254 10.82 -0.33 20.17
C ILE A 254 11.39 -1.40 21.10
N ALA A 255 12.70 -1.64 21.05
CA ALA A 255 13.35 -2.65 21.89
C ALA A 255 13.22 -2.29 23.38
N ILE A 256 13.40 -1.02 23.75
CA ILE A 256 13.23 -0.55 25.13
C ILE A 256 11.81 -0.77 25.62
N ILE A 257 10.78 -0.41 24.84
CA ILE A 257 9.36 -0.60 25.22
C ILE A 257 9.09 -2.08 25.50
N HIS A 258 9.53 -2.98 24.61
CA HIS A 258 9.34 -4.42 24.82
C HIS A 258 10.12 -4.95 26.03
N ILE A 259 11.39 -4.55 26.21
CA ILE A 259 12.19 -4.97 27.36
C ILE A 259 11.53 -4.51 28.66
N MET A 260 11.07 -3.27 28.73
CA MET A 260 10.36 -2.74 29.89
C MET A 260 9.07 -3.54 30.13
N GLU A 261 8.26 -3.76 29.10
CA GLU A 261 6.99 -4.46 29.22
C GLU A 261 7.13 -5.94 29.61
N PHE A 262 8.21 -6.62 29.19
CA PHE A 262 8.48 -8.02 29.54
C PHE A 262 9.18 -8.19 30.89
N LYS A 263 10.01 -7.23 31.32
CA LYS A 263 10.82 -7.36 32.55
C LYS A 263 10.27 -6.62 33.75
N LEU A 264 9.49 -5.56 33.55
CA LEU A 264 9.06 -4.66 34.61
C LEU A 264 7.53 -4.69 34.72
N SER A 265 7.01 -4.97 35.92
CA SER A 265 5.58 -4.81 36.17
C SER A 265 5.19 -3.32 36.09
N PRO A 266 4.03 -2.98 35.51
CA PRO A 266 3.59 -1.60 35.45
C PRO A 266 3.37 -1.04 36.86
N PRO A 267 3.65 0.26 37.11
CA PRO A 267 3.35 0.88 38.39
C PRO A 267 1.85 0.85 38.69
N GLU A 268 1.45 0.62 39.95
CA GLU A 268 0.03 0.56 40.34
C GLU A 268 -0.77 1.82 39.97
N ARG A 269 -0.10 2.99 39.98
CA ARG A 269 -0.70 4.27 39.59
C ARG A 269 -1.01 4.37 38.09
N TYR A 270 -0.29 3.64 37.24
CA TYR A 270 -0.41 3.67 35.78
C TYR A 270 -0.34 2.24 35.21
N PRO A 271 -1.43 1.45 35.31
CA PRO A 271 -1.44 0.06 34.89
C PRO A 271 -1.20 -0.12 33.38
N ASP A 272 -1.65 0.85 32.57
CA ASP A 272 -1.59 0.78 31.10
C ASP A 272 -0.40 1.55 30.49
N ILE A 273 0.62 1.86 31.28
CA ILE A 273 1.74 2.72 30.85
C ILE A 273 2.42 2.23 29.57
N TYR A 274 2.63 0.92 29.42
CA TYR A 274 3.29 0.36 28.24
C TYR A 274 2.42 0.45 26.98
N ILE A 275 1.10 0.28 27.12
CA ILE A 275 0.13 0.46 26.03
C ILE A 275 0.16 1.91 25.58
N VAL A 276 0.14 2.86 26.52
CA VAL A 276 0.21 4.29 26.22
C VAL A 276 1.52 4.67 25.54
N MET A 277 2.66 4.15 26.03
CA MET A 277 3.98 4.36 25.40
C MET A 277 4.02 3.86 23.96
N ASN A 278 3.48 2.65 23.71
CA ASN A 278 3.38 2.08 22.38
C ASN A 278 2.54 2.98 21.45
N VAL A 279 1.32 3.36 21.88
CA VAL A 279 0.41 4.20 21.09
C VAL A 279 1.03 5.56 20.76
N ILE A 280 1.62 6.25 21.73
CA ILE A 280 2.23 7.57 21.52
C ILE A 280 3.37 7.47 20.51
N PHE A 281 4.25 6.47 20.68
CA PHE A 281 5.39 6.29 19.82
C PHE A 281 4.97 5.92 18.38
N SER A 282 4.09 4.93 18.22
CA SER A 282 3.57 4.53 16.90
C SER A 282 2.85 5.69 16.20
N ALA A 283 2.00 6.44 16.91
CA ALA A 283 1.29 7.58 16.34
C ALA A 283 2.27 8.67 15.86
N GLY A 284 3.29 9.00 16.66
CA GLY A 284 4.33 9.96 16.26
C GLY A 284 5.06 9.54 14.98
N MET A 285 5.47 8.27 14.89
CA MET A 285 6.15 7.75 13.71
C MET A 285 5.25 7.69 12.46
N PHE A 286 3.96 7.41 12.62
CA PHE A 286 3.01 7.48 11.51
C PHE A 286 2.81 8.91 11.01
N ILE A 287 2.75 9.91 11.90
CA ILE A 287 2.66 11.32 11.51
C ILE A 287 3.90 11.76 10.74
N ILE A 288 5.09 11.40 11.22
CA ILE A 288 6.36 11.69 10.53
C ILE A 288 6.36 11.05 9.13
N SER A 289 5.96 9.78 9.04
CA SER A 289 5.86 9.08 7.75
C SER A 289 4.86 9.76 6.81
N LEU A 290 3.70 10.16 7.33
CA LEU A 290 2.67 10.86 6.56
C LEU A 290 3.21 12.18 5.97
N ILE A 291 3.86 13.00 6.79
CA ILE A 291 4.47 14.25 6.35
C ILE A 291 5.52 13.98 5.27
N TYR A 292 6.39 13.00 5.49
CA TYR A 292 7.43 12.62 4.54
C TYR A 292 6.87 12.19 3.18
N PHE A 293 5.86 11.31 3.15
CA PHE A 293 5.27 10.85 1.89
C PHE A 293 4.53 11.95 1.15
N ASN A 294 3.80 12.82 1.87
CA ASN A 294 3.16 13.99 1.26
C ASN A 294 4.19 14.94 0.67
N TYR A 295 5.28 15.22 1.39
CA TYR A 295 6.39 16.02 0.89
C TYR A 295 7.01 15.41 -0.38
N ARG A 296 7.28 14.09 -0.38
CA ARG A 296 7.80 13.38 -1.55
C ARG A 296 6.84 13.40 -2.73
N GLN A 297 5.55 13.27 -2.50
CA GLN A 297 4.52 13.34 -3.55
C GLN A 297 4.48 14.73 -4.20
N ILE A 298 4.54 15.79 -3.40
CA ILE A 298 4.53 17.18 -3.89
C ILE A 298 5.79 17.47 -4.72
N ILE A 299 6.96 17.07 -4.25
CA ILE A 299 8.22 17.31 -4.99
C ILE A 299 8.34 16.43 -6.23
N SER A 300 7.87 15.19 -6.18
CA SER A 300 7.93 14.29 -7.33
C SER A 300 7.05 14.78 -8.50
N ASN A 301 5.97 15.53 -8.23
CA ASN A 301 5.10 16.08 -9.27
C ASN A 301 5.67 17.36 -9.93
N ASN A 302 6.58 18.09 -9.26
CA ASN A 302 7.09 19.37 -9.76
C ASN A 302 8.39 19.28 -10.57
N ASN A 303 9.06 18.11 -10.61
CA ASN A 303 10.44 17.98 -11.10
C ASN A 303 10.64 16.99 -12.28
N SER A 304 9.58 16.58 -12.98
CA SER A 304 9.69 15.48 -13.96
C SER A 304 10.15 15.86 -15.37
N SER A 305 10.27 17.14 -15.73
CA SER A 305 10.82 17.51 -17.03
C SER A 305 12.35 17.60 -16.96
N ILE A 306 13.02 16.66 -17.62
CA ILE A 306 14.46 16.75 -17.90
C ILE A 306 14.70 18.01 -18.72
N ILE A 307 15.60 18.87 -18.24
CA ILE A 307 15.94 20.15 -18.87
C ILE A 307 17.00 19.88 -19.94
N VAL A 308 16.76 20.32 -21.17
CA VAL A 308 17.76 20.26 -22.24
C VAL A 308 18.61 21.54 -22.16
N ASP A 309 19.93 21.38 -22.02
CA ASP A 309 20.85 22.52 -21.91
C ASP A 309 21.00 23.21 -23.28
N ARG A 310 20.41 24.40 -23.38
CA ARG A 310 20.37 25.24 -24.58
C ARG A 310 21.73 25.53 -25.23
N LYS A 311 22.85 25.44 -24.50
CA LYS A 311 24.15 25.89 -25.00
C LYS A 311 24.89 24.86 -25.89
N GLU A 312 24.46 23.60 -25.89
CA GLU A 312 25.18 22.50 -26.55
C GLU A 312 24.24 21.59 -27.38
N VAL A 313 23.17 22.15 -27.95
CA VAL A 313 22.17 21.37 -28.69
C VAL A 313 22.29 21.60 -30.19
N GLU A 314 22.58 20.52 -30.93
CA GLU A 314 22.51 20.45 -32.38
C GLU A 314 21.17 19.81 -32.79
N ILE A 315 20.38 20.54 -33.58
CA ILE A 315 19.06 20.12 -34.03
C ILE A 315 19.12 19.81 -35.52
N GLU A 316 18.57 18.67 -35.90
CA GLU A 316 18.32 18.30 -37.28
C GLU A 316 16.81 18.21 -37.50
N VAL A 317 16.34 18.77 -38.62
CA VAL A 317 14.94 18.65 -39.02
C VAL A 317 14.83 17.55 -40.07
N GLN A 318 14.13 16.47 -39.76
CA GLN A 318 13.90 15.35 -40.66
C GLN A 318 12.42 15.29 -41.03
N GLU A 319 12.09 15.36 -42.32
CA GLU A 319 10.71 15.28 -42.77
C GLU A 319 10.13 13.88 -42.51
N THR A 320 8.92 13.85 -41.95
CA THR A 320 8.17 12.63 -41.65
C THR A 320 6.73 12.71 -42.13
N GLU A 321 6.12 11.58 -42.47
CA GLU A 321 4.74 11.55 -42.98
C GLU A 321 3.74 12.06 -41.92
N PHE A 322 2.93 13.05 -42.30
CA PHE A 322 1.95 13.65 -41.40
C PHE A 322 0.77 12.69 -41.14
N ASN A 323 0.63 12.26 -39.89
CA ASN A 323 -0.48 11.39 -39.46
C ASN A 323 -1.31 12.07 -38.34
N PRO A 324 -2.44 12.72 -38.68
CA PRO A 324 -3.25 13.45 -37.69
C PRO A 324 -3.89 12.53 -36.65
N GLN A 325 -4.24 11.30 -37.03
CA GLN A 325 -4.87 10.34 -36.10
C GLN A 325 -3.88 9.87 -35.02
N PHE A 326 -2.61 9.67 -35.40
CA PHE A 326 -1.53 9.35 -34.46
C PHE A 326 -1.36 10.46 -33.42
N LEU A 327 -1.32 11.72 -33.86
CA LEU A 327 -1.15 12.88 -32.98
C LEU A 327 -2.33 13.05 -32.00
N ARG A 328 -3.58 12.90 -32.47
CA ARG A 328 -4.77 12.93 -31.59
C ARG A 328 -4.72 11.87 -30.49
N ASN A 329 -4.19 10.69 -30.80
CA ASN A 329 -4.00 9.61 -29.82
C ASN A 329 -2.81 9.89 -28.89
N MET A 330 -1.74 10.50 -29.40
CA MET A 330 -0.52 10.80 -28.64
C MET A 330 -0.71 11.96 -27.67
N ILE A 331 -1.50 12.99 -28.01
CA ILE A 331 -1.80 14.15 -27.14
C ILE A 331 -2.27 13.71 -25.76
N ARG A 332 -3.10 12.66 -25.68
CA ARG A 332 -3.61 12.14 -24.40
C ARG A 332 -2.54 11.54 -23.48
N LYS A 333 -1.35 11.25 -24.02
CA LYS A 333 -0.20 10.67 -23.30
C LYS A 333 0.91 11.70 -23.05
N LEU A 334 0.82 12.90 -23.65
CA LEU A 334 1.83 13.94 -23.51
C LEU A 334 1.61 14.74 -22.24
N GLU A 335 2.70 15.02 -21.52
CA GLU A 335 2.69 16.04 -20.47
C GLU A 335 3.00 17.39 -21.14
N TRP A 336 1.97 18.24 -21.24
CA TRP A 336 2.02 19.45 -22.06
C TRP A 336 3.02 20.48 -21.54
N ASN A 337 3.16 20.64 -20.22
CA ASN A 337 4.06 21.64 -19.66
C ASN A 337 5.53 21.28 -19.88
N ALA A 338 5.89 20.00 -19.75
CA ALA A 338 7.22 19.48 -20.05
C ALA A 338 7.56 19.72 -21.51
N LEU A 339 6.65 19.40 -22.44
CA LEU A 339 6.86 19.67 -23.86
C LEU A 339 7.08 21.16 -24.13
N LEU A 340 6.25 22.03 -23.53
CA LEU A 340 6.40 23.48 -23.67
C LEU A 340 7.73 24.00 -23.12
N ASN A 341 8.14 23.52 -21.94
CA ASN A 341 9.41 23.89 -21.33
C ASN A 341 10.60 23.44 -22.20
N SER A 342 10.62 22.18 -22.63
CA SER A 342 11.67 21.67 -23.52
C SER A 342 11.68 22.37 -24.88
N ALA A 343 10.51 22.68 -25.45
CA ALA A 343 10.41 23.44 -26.69
C ALA A 343 10.98 24.86 -26.53
N LYS A 344 10.64 25.56 -25.43
CA LYS A 344 11.19 26.90 -25.11
C LYS A 344 12.71 26.86 -24.93
N GLU A 345 13.26 25.80 -24.34
CA GLU A 345 14.71 25.62 -24.17
C GLU A 345 15.46 25.52 -25.49
N ILE A 346 14.85 24.89 -26.51
CA ILE A 346 15.41 24.78 -27.87
C ILE A 346 14.93 25.90 -28.83
N ASN A 347 14.36 26.99 -28.31
CA ASN A 347 13.82 28.15 -29.05
C ASN A 347 12.60 27.88 -29.95
N ILE A 348 11.87 26.79 -29.72
CA ILE A 348 10.59 26.55 -30.39
C ILE A 348 9.48 27.24 -29.60
N THR A 349 8.86 28.25 -30.21
CA THR A 349 7.80 29.08 -29.60
C THR A 349 6.45 28.93 -30.31
N THR A 350 6.32 27.95 -31.21
CA THR A 350 5.13 27.72 -32.03
C THR A 350 3.98 27.05 -31.29
N LEU A 351 4.22 26.53 -30.09
CA LEU A 351 3.21 25.82 -29.28
C LEU A 351 2.49 26.80 -28.32
N PRO A 352 1.15 26.68 -28.17
CA PRO A 352 0.36 27.50 -27.25
C PRO A 352 0.60 27.14 -25.79
N GLU A 353 0.55 28.13 -24.89
CA GLU A 353 0.79 27.92 -23.45
C GLU A 353 -0.24 27.00 -22.80
N VAL A 354 -1.46 26.97 -23.32
CA VAL A 354 -2.53 26.07 -22.88
C VAL A 354 -2.92 25.18 -24.06
N LEU A 355 -3.11 23.89 -23.80
CA LEU A 355 -3.59 22.94 -24.80
C LEU A 355 -5.00 23.38 -25.27
N PRO A 356 -5.21 23.63 -26.57
CA PRO A 356 -6.53 24.00 -27.09
C PRO A 356 -7.53 22.84 -26.97
N ASP A 357 -8.80 23.17 -26.67
CA ASP A 357 -9.89 22.19 -26.64
C ASP A 357 -10.21 21.64 -28.04
N ASP A 358 -10.05 22.48 -29.08
CA ASP A 358 -10.20 22.07 -30.48
C ASP A 358 -8.83 21.84 -31.11
N LEU A 359 -8.63 20.61 -31.62
CA LEU A 359 -7.40 20.17 -32.26
C LEU A 359 -7.56 20.30 -33.77
N ASP A 360 -7.46 21.54 -34.26
CA ASP A 360 -7.52 21.85 -35.68
C ASP A 360 -6.30 21.28 -36.44
N GLU A 361 -6.39 21.24 -37.77
CA GLU A 361 -5.30 20.68 -38.60
C GLU A 361 -4.01 21.50 -38.47
N ASP A 362 -4.10 22.82 -38.35
CA ASP A 362 -2.95 23.71 -38.25
C ASP A 362 -2.17 23.49 -36.94
N PHE A 363 -2.86 23.33 -35.81
CA PHE A 363 -2.25 22.93 -34.54
C PHE A 363 -1.59 21.55 -34.66
N LEU A 364 -2.27 20.57 -35.26
CA LEU A 364 -1.70 19.23 -35.41
C LEU A 364 -0.45 19.24 -36.30
N ARG A 365 -0.40 20.08 -37.34
CA ARG A 365 0.81 20.25 -38.18
C ARG A 365 1.95 20.88 -37.40
N ASN A 366 1.67 21.88 -36.58
CA ASN A 366 2.69 22.47 -35.70
C ASN A 366 3.21 21.46 -34.68
N LEU A 367 2.31 20.67 -34.09
CA LEU A 367 2.67 19.63 -33.13
C LEU A 367 3.48 18.50 -33.78
N HIS A 368 3.13 18.09 -35.00
CA HIS A 368 3.88 17.11 -35.81
C HIS A 368 5.32 17.56 -35.99
N ARG A 369 5.52 18.81 -36.42
CA ARG A 369 6.85 19.37 -36.65
C ARG A 369 7.72 19.36 -35.39
N VAL A 370 7.14 19.70 -34.24
CA VAL A 370 7.88 19.72 -32.98
C VAL A 370 8.18 18.32 -32.45
N LEU A 371 7.23 17.39 -32.55
CA LEU A 371 7.38 16.05 -31.96
C LEU A 371 8.09 15.03 -32.84
N LEU A 372 7.90 15.12 -34.16
CA LEU A 372 8.28 14.05 -35.09
C LEU A 372 9.30 14.51 -36.14
N GLU A 373 9.41 15.80 -36.42
CA GLU A 373 10.39 16.31 -37.40
C GLU A 373 11.61 16.95 -36.73
N THR A 374 11.52 17.33 -35.45
CA THR A 374 12.62 17.98 -34.74
C THR A 374 13.43 16.93 -33.97
N HIS A 375 14.66 16.67 -34.41
CA HIS A 375 15.56 15.71 -33.78
C HIS A 375 16.77 16.40 -33.13
N ILE A 376 17.11 16.00 -31.91
CA ILE A 376 18.33 16.44 -31.23
C ILE A 376 19.45 15.48 -31.59
N GLN A 377 20.40 15.89 -32.44
CA GLN A 377 21.54 15.06 -32.86
C GLN A 377 22.62 14.99 -31.79
N GLN A 378 23.00 16.14 -31.25
CA GLN A 378 23.90 16.25 -30.12
C GLN A 378 23.29 17.17 -29.08
N GLY A 379 23.49 16.86 -27.81
CA GLY A 379 22.81 17.59 -26.75
C GLY A 379 23.21 17.14 -25.37
N LYS A 380 22.83 17.96 -24.40
CA LYS A 380 22.98 17.67 -22.99
C LYS A 380 21.65 17.82 -22.29
N MET A 381 21.26 16.82 -21.52
CA MET A 381 20.03 16.76 -20.77
C MET A 381 20.36 16.68 -19.28
N THR A 382 19.93 17.66 -18.50
CA THR A 382 20.24 17.74 -17.06
C THR A 382 18.99 17.44 -16.25
N CYS A 383 19.12 16.50 -15.31
CA CYS A 383 18.05 16.22 -14.36
C CYS A 383 17.98 17.35 -13.33
N PRO A 384 16.84 18.06 -13.18
CA PRO A 384 16.74 19.18 -12.23
C PRO A 384 16.84 18.75 -10.76
N ASN A 385 16.60 17.46 -10.48
CA ASN A 385 16.57 16.95 -9.11
C ASN A 385 17.96 16.50 -8.59
N CYS A 386 18.76 15.84 -9.44
CA CYS A 386 20.09 15.34 -9.05
C CYS A 386 21.25 16.04 -9.76
N ASN A 387 20.98 16.95 -10.69
CA ASN A 387 21.96 17.60 -11.56
C ASN A 387 22.81 16.62 -12.37
N HIS A 388 22.40 15.35 -12.47
CA HIS A 388 23.05 14.38 -13.35
C HIS A 388 22.82 14.78 -14.81
N VAL A 389 23.85 14.53 -15.62
CA VAL A 389 23.94 14.98 -16.99
C VAL A 389 23.89 13.77 -17.92
N TYR A 390 22.82 13.67 -18.69
CA TYR A 390 22.65 12.70 -19.77
C TYR A 390 23.11 13.31 -21.09
N MET A 391 24.03 12.64 -21.78
CA MET A 391 24.54 13.11 -23.06
C MET A 391 23.72 12.50 -24.21
N VAL A 392 23.35 13.31 -25.18
CA VAL A 392 22.75 12.89 -26.46
C VAL A 392 23.85 12.90 -27.51
N ARG A 393 24.02 11.78 -28.21
CA ARG A 393 24.98 11.63 -29.31
C ARG A 393 24.32 10.86 -30.45
N ASP A 394 24.47 11.37 -31.67
CA ASP A 394 23.89 10.78 -32.88
C ASP A 394 22.38 10.48 -32.75
N GLY A 395 21.64 11.39 -32.10
CA GLY A 395 20.19 11.22 -31.86
C GLY A 395 19.82 10.31 -30.69
N ILE A 396 20.80 9.71 -30.00
CA ILE A 396 20.57 8.70 -28.96
C ILE A 396 20.90 9.29 -27.57
N PRO A 397 19.90 9.44 -26.67
CA PRO A 397 20.15 9.83 -25.30
C PRO A 397 20.78 8.68 -24.50
N ASN A 398 21.96 8.89 -23.93
CA ASN A 398 22.58 7.94 -23.01
C ASN A 398 21.98 8.11 -21.61
N MET A 399 21.07 7.19 -21.25
CA MET A 399 20.38 7.16 -19.94
C MET A 399 21.05 6.23 -18.92
N LEU A 400 22.27 5.75 -19.18
CA LEU A 400 23.01 4.89 -18.26
C LEU A 400 23.54 5.68 -17.07
N LEU A 401 23.33 5.13 -15.87
CA LEU A 401 23.87 5.66 -14.61
C LEU A 401 25.10 4.85 -14.21
N ASN A 402 26.08 5.50 -13.56
CA ASN A 402 27.20 4.76 -12.97
C ASN A 402 26.72 3.93 -11.77
N GLU A 403 27.46 2.88 -11.39
CA GLU A 403 27.11 1.99 -10.26
C GLU A 403 26.93 2.74 -8.92
N ASN A 404 27.59 3.89 -8.78
CA ASN A 404 27.48 4.75 -7.60
C ASN A 404 26.23 5.66 -7.62
N GLU A 405 25.51 5.73 -8.76
CA GLU A 405 24.36 6.60 -9.00
C GLU A 405 23.02 5.83 -9.08
N THR A 406 23.06 4.49 -9.18
CA THR A 406 21.90 3.57 -9.31
C THR A 406 21.15 3.22 -8.03
#